data_AF-A0A965NCZ7-F1
#
_entry.id   AF-A0A965NCZ7-F1
#
_cell.length_a   1.000
_cell.length_b   1.000
_cell.length_c   1.000
_cell.angle_alpha   90.00
_cell.angle_beta   90.00
_cell.angle_gamma   90.00
#
_symmetry.space_group_name_H-M   'P 1'
#
loop_
_entity.id
_entity.type
_entity.pdbx_description
1 polymer ?
#
loop_
_entity_poly.entity_id
_entity_poly.type
_entity_poly.pdbx_seq_one_letter_code
_entity_poly.pdbx_strand_id
1 'polypeptide(L)'
;MNRDVQRLADEVMLREASLRDARSEFEANELTAAEFAVIEERERTALASLAERIALLAVETTDEPTFTTGRRRRRSLLVTALLCFSLAAGVILWSSVTTRQPGESATGSISASDAKMIANLLNEGEVDVANGNLGGALAAYDSVLLIDANNVTALTQSGWFYFNVGSSKQNLAYVQRGTERLRRAVTLAPNSPSAHLYYGIAALSTPGNEQLARRQFERFIALNPPPALRAAADPYLTQLNLHY
;
A
#
# COMPACT_ATOMS: atom_id res chain seq x y z
N MET A 1 -17.23 -11.17 -17.77
CA MET A 1 -17.48 -10.82 -16.36
C MET A 1 -18.98 -11.00 -16.11
N ASN A 2 -19.38 -11.85 -15.17
CA ASN A 2 -20.79 -12.14 -14.91
C ASN A 2 -21.46 -10.90 -14.28
N ARG A 3 -22.61 -10.44 -14.80
CA ARG A 3 -23.29 -9.20 -14.34
C ARG A 3 -23.64 -9.27 -12.85
N ASP A 4 -23.88 -10.47 -12.35
CA ASP A 4 -24.19 -10.73 -10.94
C ASP A 4 -22.99 -10.50 -10.02
N VAL A 5 -21.76 -10.79 -10.48
CA VAL A 5 -20.53 -10.54 -9.72
C VAL A 5 -20.26 -9.04 -9.60
N GLN A 6 -20.51 -8.27 -10.66
CA GLN A 6 -20.38 -6.80 -10.62
C GLN A 6 -21.38 -6.18 -9.66
N ARG A 7 -22.64 -6.62 -9.70
CA ARG A 7 -23.68 -6.15 -8.78
C ARG A 7 -23.33 -6.41 -7.31
N LEU A 8 -22.76 -7.57 -6.99
CA LEU A 8 -22.33 -7.91 -5.64
C LEU A 8 -21.13 -7.06 -5.20
N ALA A 9 -20.18 -6.78 -6.09
CA ALA A 9 -19.05 -5.91 -5.79
C ALA A 9 -19.50 -4.46 -5.50
N ASP A 10 -20.44 -3.94 -6.29
CA ASP A 10 -21.03 -2.61 -6.06
C ASP A 10 -21.77 -2.56 -4.71
N GLU A 11 -22.48 -3.64 -4.35
CA GLU A 11 -23.18 -3.74 -3.07
C GLU A 11 -22.20 -3.78 -1.88
N VAL A 12 -21.07 -4.50 -1.99
CA VAL A 12 -20.00 -4.49 -0.99
C VAL A 12 -19.44 -3.08 -0.80
N MET A 13 -19.12 -2.39 -1.90
CA MET A 13 -18.58 -1.03 -1.85
C MET A 13 -19.53 -0.05 -1.12
N LEU A 14 -20.84 -0.15 -1.38
CA LEU A 14 -21.84 0.70 -0.75
C LEU A 14 -21.95 0.43 0.76
N ARG A 15 -21.89 -0.84 1.16
CA ARG A 15 -21.94 -1.25 2.58
C ARG A 15 -20.70 -0.83 3.35
N GLU A 16 -19.52 -0.96 2.76
CA GLU A 16 -18.27 -0.45 3.34
C GLU A 16 -18.24 1.07 3.46
N ALA A 17 -18.82 1.79 2.48
CA ALA A 17 -19.01 3.24 2.58
C ALA A 17 -19.95 3.60 3.73
N SER A 18 -21.09 2.91 3.89
CA SER A 18 -22.01 3.12 5.01
C SER A 18 -21.37 2.87 6.38
N LEU A 19 -20.47 1.88 6.48
CA LEU A 19 -19.78 1.58 7.75
C LEU A 19 -18.75 2.68 8.09
N ARG A 20 -18.06 3.22 7.08
CA ARG A 20 -17.13 4.35 7.26
C ARG A 20 -17.86 5.62 7.68
N ASP A 21 -19.02 5.88 7.09
CA ASP A 21 -19.87 7.02 7.42
C ASP A 21 -20.34 6.96 8.88
N ALA A 22 -20.92 5.83 9.29
CA ALA A 22 -21.33 5.61 10.67
C ALA A 22 -20.18 5.73 11.69
N ARG A 23 -18.96 5.35 11.30
CA ARG A 23 -17.77 5.54 12.14
C ARG A 23 -17.41 7.01 12.27
N SER A 24 -17.49 7.77 11.18
CA SER A 24 -17.27 9.22 11.19
C SER A 24 -18.31 9.94 12.06
N GLU A 25 -19.59 9.58 11.97
CA GLU A 25 -20.66 10.13 12.81
C GLU A 25 -20.46 9.78 14.30
N PHE A 26 -19.96 8.58 14.62
CA PHE A 26 -19.59 8.20 15.98
C PHE A 26 -18.41 9.02 16.52
N GLU A 27 -17.36 9.22 15.72
CA GLU A 27 -16.21 10.05 16.07
C GLU A 27 -16.56 11.54 16.23
N ALA A 28 -17.57 12.01 15.50
CA ALA A 28 -18.15 13.35 15.63
C ALA A 28 -19.11 13.51 16.83
N ASN A 29 -19.30 12.45 17.63
CA ASN A 29 -20.28 12.36 18.72
C ASN A 29 -21.74 12.57 18.28
N GLU A 30 -22.05 12.34 17.00
CA GLU A 30 -23.41 12.39 16.45
C GLU A 30 -24.17 11.08 16.68
N LEU A 31 -23.44 9.97 16.85
CA LEU A 31 -23.98 8.66 17.26
C LEU A 31 -23.48 8.28 18.66
N THR A 32 -24.35 7.63 19.43
CA THR A 32 -23.94 6.96 20.68
C THR A 32 -23.22 5.64 20.37
N ALA A 33 -22.43 5.14 21.33
CA ALA A 33 -21.74 3.86 21.19
C ALA A 33 -22.71 2.67 20.97
N ALA A 34 -23.91 2.73 21.54
CA ALA A 34 -24.92 1.70 21.36
C ALA A 34 -25.52 1.74 19.94
N GLU A 35 -25.78 2.92 19.39
CA GLU A 35 -26.30 3.08 18.02
C GLU A 35 -25.26 2.69 16.99
N PHE A 36 -24.00 3.09 17.19
CA PHE A 36 -22.89 2.68 16.34
C PHE A 36 -22.71 1.16 16.32
N ALA A 37 -22.75 0.49 17.48
CA ALA A 37 -22.60 -0.96 17.56
C ALA A 37 -23.69 -1.72 16.78
N VAL A 38 -24.94 -1.22 16.82
CA VAL A 38 -26.06 -1.80 16.05
C VAL A 38 -25.83 -1.67 14.54
N ILE A 39 -25.36 -0.51 14.08
CA ILE A 39 -25.04 -0.28 12.66
C ILE A 39 -23.86 -1.15 12.24
N GLU A 40 -22.79 -1.20 13.04
CA GLU A 40 -21.60 -1.99 12.75
C GLU A 40 -21.92 -3.49 12.63
N GLU A 41 -22.72 -4.03 13.55
CA GLU A 41 -23.13 -5.43 13.51
C GLU A 41 -23.99 -5.74 12.26
N ARG A 42 -24.93 -4.86 11.92
CA ARG A 42 -25.77 -4.99 10.72
C ARG A 42 -24.95 -4.97 9.43
N GLU A 43 -24.02 -4.03 9.29
CA GLU A 43 -23.21 -3.95 8.07
C GLU A 43 -22.20 -5.11 7.97
N ARG A 44 -21.61 -5.54 9.10
CA ARG A 44 -20.70 -6.71 9.12
C ARG A 44 -21.39 -8.01 8.74
N THR A 45 -22.61 -8.23 9.24
CA THR A 45 -23.40 -9.43 8.89
C THR A 45 -23.78 -9.41 7.41
N ALA A 46 -24.18 -8.25 6.88
CA ALA A 46 -24.45 -8.09 5.45
C ALA A 46 -23.21 -8.39 4.59
N LEU A 47 -22.04 -7.84 4.94
CA LEU A 47 -20.78 -8.07 4.23
C LEU A 47 -20.36 -9.55 4.24
N ALA A 48 -20.51 -10.25 5.37
CA ALA A 48 -20.24 -11.68 5.45
C ALA A 48 -21.14 -12.49 4.50
N SER A 49 -22.44 -12.17 4.43
CA SER A 49 -23.37 -12.83 3.50
C SER A 49 -23.04 -12.57 2.02
N LEU A 50 -22.55 -11.37 1.70
CA LEU A 50 -22.13 -11.02 0.34
C LEU A 50 -20.86 -11.79 -0.05
N ALA A 51 -19.91 -11.93 0.86
CA ALA A 51 -18.71 -12.71 0.65
C ALA A 51 -19.03 -14.19 0.34
N GLU A 52 -19.98 -14.78 1.07
CA GLU A 52 -20.46 -16.15 0.81
C GLU A 52 -21.11 -16.29 -0.58
N ARG A 53 -21.97 -15.35 -0.97
CA ARG A 53 -22.61 -15.34 -2.31
C ARG A 53 -21.58 -15.22 -3.44
N ILE A 54 -20.56 -14.39 -3.26
CA ILE A 54 -19.45 -14.25 -4.23
C ILE A 54 -18.67 -15.57 -4.32
N ALA A 55 -18.39 -16.23 -3.18
CA ALA A 55 -17.71 -17.51 -3.17
C ALA A 55 -18.53 -18.63 -3.86
N LEU A 56 -19.84 -18.67 -3.65
CA LEU A 56 -20.74 -19.63 -4.31
C LEU A 56 -20.75 -19.44 -5.83
N LEU A 57 -20.85 -18.20 -6.32
CA LEU A 57 -20.79 -17.90 -7.75
C LEU A 57 -19.44 -18.26 -8.38
N ALA A 58 -18.35 -18.15 -7.61
CA ALA A 58 -17.04 -18.58 -8.07
C ALA A 58 -16.96 -20.11 -8.25
N VAL A 59 -17.64 -20.88 -7.38
CA VAL A 59 -17.72 -22.35 -7.45
C VAL A 59 -18.66 -22.81 -8.57
N GLU A 60 -19.79 -22.13 -8.79
CA GLU A 60 -20.78 -22.51 -9.82
C GLU A 60 -20.23 -22.41 -11.26
N THR A 61 -19.23 -21.57 -11.49
CA THR A 61 -18.55 -21.51 -12.80
C THR A 61 -17.62 -22.69 -13.12
N THR A 62 -17.50 -23.66 -12.21
CA THR A 62 -16.55 -24.78 -12.34
C THR A 62 -17.16 -26.16 -12.61
N ASP A 63 -18.50 -26.29 -12.68
CA ASP A 63 -19.14 -27.61 -12.80
C ASP A 63 -20.15 -27.69 -13.95
N GLU A 64 -19.76 -28.37 -15.03
CA GLU A 64 -20.68 -28.92 -16.04
C GLU A 64 -20.14 -30.30 -16.48
N PRO A 65 -20.63 -31.41 -15.91
CA PRO A 65 -20.46 -32.73 -16.48
C PRO A 65 -21.78 -33.20 -17.07
N THR A 66 -21.92 -33.19 -18.39
CA THR A 66 -23.04 -33.86 -19.07
C THR A 66 -22.57 -35.13 -19.77
N PHE A 67 -22.79 -36.27 -19.12
CA PHE A 67 -22.78 -37.58 -19.75
C PHE A 67 -24.15 -37.88 -20.36
N THR A 68 -24.22 -38.23 -21.65
CA THR A 68 -25.20 -39.23 -22.13
C THR A 68 -24.58 -40.15 -23.20
N THR A 69 -24.95 -41.42 -23.13
CA THR A 69 -24.46 -42.57 -23.91
C THR A 69 -25.18 -42.73 -25.25
N GLY A 70 -24.48 -43.13 -26.34
CA GLY A 70 -25.16 -43.35 -27.64
C GLY A 70 -24.33 -43.91 -28.81
N ARG A 71 -23.90 -45.16 -28.66
CA ARG A 71 -23.28 -46.15 -29.58
C ARG A 71 -23.40 -45.98 -31.14
N ARG A 72 -22.24 -46.22 -31.80
CA ARG A 72 -22.00 -46.87 -33.13
C ARG A 72 -22.52 -46.17 -34.40
N ARG A 73 -21.63 -45.42 -35.07
CA ARG A 73 -21.30 -45.48 -36.53
C ARG A 73 -20.55 -44.20 -36.91
N ARG A 74 -19.22 -44.21 -36.90
CA ARG A 74 -18.32 -43.27 -37.63
C ARG A 74 -16.86 -43.55 -37.22
N ARG A 75 -16.41 -44.79 -37.41
CA ARG A 75 -15.01 -45.19 -37.11
C ARG A 75 -13.98 -44.68 -38.14
N SER A 76 -14.40 -44.00 -39.21
CA SER A 76 -13.48 -43.56 -40.29
C SER A 76 -13.13 -42.07 -40.30
N LEU A 77 -13.73 -41.24 -39.42
CA LEU A 77 -13.39 -39.81 -39.30
C LEU A 77 -12.44 -39.51 -38.13
N LEU A 78 -12.14 -40.50 -37.28
CA LEU A 78 -11.32 -40.34 -36.08
C LEU A 78 -9.81 -40.41 -36.35
N VAL A 79 -9.37 -41.07 -37.43
CA VAL A 79 -7.93 -41.20 -37.74
C VAL A 79 -7.36 -39.90 -38.31
N THR A 80 -8.13 -39.18 -39.12
CA THR A 80 -7.73 -37.89 -39.70
C THR A 80 -7.75 -36.75 -38.68
N ALA A 81 -8.66 -36.76 -37.70
CA ALA A 81 -8.69 -35.77 -36.63
C ALA A 81 -7.54 -35.94 -35.61
N LEU A 82 -7.14 -37.19 -35.32
CA LEU A 82 -6.03 -37.50 -34.40
C LEU A 82 -4.67 -36.97 -34.91
N LEU A 83 -4.45 -36.99 -36.22
CA LEU A 83 -3.22 -36.50 -36.85
C LEU A 83 -3.11 -34.96 -36.85
N CYS A 84 -4.24 -34.25 -37.00
CA CYS A 84 -4.29 -32.79 -36.86
C CYS A 84 -4.25 -32.34 -35.38
N PHE A 85 -4.82 -33.14 -34.47
CA PHE A 85 -4.79 -32.85 -33.04
C PHE A 85 -3.39 -33.04 -32.43
N SER A 86 -2.59 -34.00 -32.92
CA SER A 86 -1.19 -34.14 -32.47
C SER A 86 -0.27 -32.99 -32.90
N LEU A 87 -0.52 -32.38 -34.07
CA LEU A 87 0.23 -31.19 -34.51
C LEU A 87 -0.21 -29.92 -33.78
N ALA A 88 -1.50 -29.78 -33.46
CA ALA A 88 -2.01 -28.67 -32.66
C ALA A 88 -1.63 -28.78 -31.16
N ALA A 89 -1.64 -29.99 -30.59
CA ALA A 89 -1.23 -30.24 -29.20
C ALA A 89 0.27 -30.02 -28.98
N GLY A 90 1.12 -30.25 -29.99
CA GLY A 90 2.54 -29.91 -29.96
C GLY A 90 2.80 -28.40 -29.89
N VAL A 91 2.00 -27.58 -30.59
CA VAL A 91 2.10 -26.11 -30.54
C VAL A 91 1.56 -25.55 -29.22
N ILE A 92 0.49 -26.14 -28.68
CA ILE A 92 -0.14 -25.71 -27.42
C ILE A 92 0.67 -26.14 -26.18
N LEU A 93 1.40 -27.26 -26.26
CA LEU A 93 2.36 -27.69 -25.23
C LEU A 93 3.73 -26.99 -25.35
N TRP A 94 4.06 -26.38 -26.49
CA TRP A 94 5.20 -25.46 -26.58
C TRP A 94 4.89 -24.07 -26.02
N SER A 95 3.65 -23.59 -26.15
CA SER A 95 3.25 -22.28 -25.60
C SER A 95 3.00 -22.27 -24.09
N SER A 96 2.88 -23.45 -23.46
CA SER A 96 2.76 -23.58 -21.99
C SER A 96 4.09 -23.94 -21.30
N VAL A 97 5.15 -24.23 -22.07
CA VAL A 97 6.52 -24.20 -21.55
C VAL A 97 6.97 -22.74 -21.51
N THR A 98 6.66 -22.11 -20.39
CA THR A 98 7.57 -21.15 -19.76
C THR A 98 7.86 -19.90 -20.60
N THR A 99 6.88 -19.01 -20.73
CA THR A 99 7.18 -17.60 -20.40
C THR A 99 7.21 -17.49 -18.88
N ARG A 100 8.29 -18.02 -18.27
CA ARG A 100 8.87 -17.33 -17.11
C ARG A 100 9.06 -15.90 -17.61
N GLN A 101 8.32 -14.94 -17.06
CA GLN A 101 8.73 -13.55 -17.23
C GLN A 101 10.20 -13.49 -16.78
N PRO A 102 11.14 -13.08 -17.65
CA PRO A 102 12.51 -12.86 -17.23
C PRO A 102 12.47 -11.72 -16.22
N GLY A 103 12.62 -12.03 -14.94
CA GLY A 103 12.49 -11.03 -13.89
C GLY A 103 12.11 -11.53 -12.50
N GLU A 104 11.75 -12.80 -12.32
CA GLU A 104 11.73 -13.41 -10.98
C GLU A 104 13.17 -13.51 -10.47
N SER A 105 13.63 -12.38 -9.96
CA SER A 105 14.86 -12.29 -9.22
C SER A 105 14.59 -13.03 -7.92
N ALA A 106 15.29 -14.15 -7.73
CA ALA A 106 15.43 -14.86 -6.47
C ALA A 106 16.15 -14.03 -5.38
N THR A 107 16.05 -12.70 -5.46
CA THR A 107 16.61 -11.72 -4.55
C THR A 107 15.49 -10.75 -4.17
N GLY A 108 14.60 -11.17 -3.26
CA GLY A 108 13.72 -10.26 -2.49
C GLY A 108 12.95 -9.19 -3.27
N SER A 109 12.56 -9.45 -4.53
CA SER A 109 11.86 -8.47 -5.34
C SER A 109 10.36 -8.49 -5.02
N ILE A 110 9.88 -7.39 -4.44
CA ILE A 110 8.47 -7.03 -4.23
C ILE A 110 7.65 -7.42 -5.48
N SER A 111 6.54 -8.14 -5.31
CA SER A 111 5.68 -8.55 -6.43
C SER A 111 5.12 -7.32 -7.16
N ALA A 112 4.80 -7.44 -8.46
CA ALA A 112 4.15 -6.36 -9.22
C ALA A 112 2.82 -5.90 -8.58
N SER A 113 2.10 -6.81 -7.91
CA SER A 113 0.92 -6.51 -7.10
C SER A 113 1.26 -5.58 -5.93
N ASP A 114 2.35 -5.89 -5.24
CA ASP A 114 2.79 -5.21 -4.02
C ASP A 114 3.33 -3.83 -4.35
N ALA A 115 4.06 -3.69 -5.46
CA ALA A 115 4.51 -2.39 -5.96
C ALA A 115 3.34 -1.46 -6.28
N LYS A 116 2.26 -1.99 -6.88
CA LYS A 116 1.03 -1.23 -7.13
C LYS A 116 0.31 -0.87 -5.82
N MET A 117 0.23 -1.80 -4.88
CA MET A 117 -0.36 -1.55 -3.56
C MET A 117 0.40 -0.48 -2.78
N ILE A 118 1.74 -0.55 -2.76
CA ILE A 118 2.61 0.47 -2.18
C ILE A 118 2.36 1.83 -2.81
N ALA A 119 2.32 1.91 -4.15
CA ALA A 119 2.06 3.17 -4.85
C ALA A 119 0.69 3.79 -4.47
N ASN A 120 -0.35 2.96 -4.37
CA ASN A 120 -1.67 3.41 -3.95
C ASN A 120 -1.67 3.92 -2.51
N LEU A 121 -1.06 3.19 -1.58
CA LEU A 121 -0.97 3.58 -0.17
C LEU A 121 -0.13 4.86 0.02
N LEU A 122 0.95 5.03 -0.74
CA LEU A 122 1.73 6.27 -0.72
C LEU A 122 0.88 7.45 -1.20
N ASN A 123 0.12 7.28 -2.29
CA ASN A 123 -0.78 8.31 -2.80
C ASN A 123 -1.90 8.63 -1.80
N GLU A 124 -2.50 7.63 -1.16
CA GLU A 124 -3.47 7.79 -0.09
C GLU A 124 -2.89 8.61 1.07
N GLY A 125 -1.67 8.28 1.51
CA GLY A 125 -0.98 9.02 2.56
C GLY A 125 -0.73 10.48 2.22
N GLU A 126 -0.34 10.80 0.98
CA GLU A 126 -0.15 12.18 0.53
C GLU A 126 -1.47 12.94 0.42
N VAL A 127 -2.56 12.29 -0.03
CA VAL A 127 -3.90 12.88 -0.06
C VAL A 127 -4.41 13.17 1.36
N ASP A 128 -4.19 12.25 2.29
CA ASP A 128 -4.55 12.44 3.69
C ASP A 128 -3.77 13.59 4.34
N VAL A 129 -2.48 13.74 4.03
CA VAL A 129 -1.69 14.92 4.45
C VAL A 129 -2.32 16.20 3.89
N ALA A 130 -2.67 16.23 2.60
CA ALA A 130 -3.30 17.39 1.97
C ALA A 130 -4.65 17.75 2.59
N ASN A 131 -5.40 16.74 3.06
CA ASN A 131 -6.68 16.91 3.75
C ASN A 131 -6.54 17.21 5.25
N GLY A 132 -5.32 17.25 5.79
CA GLY A 132 -5.06 17.43 7.22
C GLY A 132 -5.35 16.18 8.08
N ASN A 133 -5.68 15.04 7.46
CA ASN A 133 -5.90 13.76 8.11
C ASN A 133 -4.55 13.07 8.43
N LEU A 134 -3.82 13.58 9.42
CA LEU A 134 -2.53 12.99 9.81
C LEU A 134 -2.65 11.55 10.33
N GLY A 135 -3.81 11.15 10.87
CA GLY A 135 -4.06 9.79 11.32
C GLY A 135 -4.09 8.80 10.17
N GLY A 136 -4.88 9.10 9.13
CA GLY A 136 -4.95 8.30 7.90
C GLY A 136 -3.60 8.25 7.18
N ALA A 137 -2.90 9.39 7.08
CA ALA A 137 -1.58 9.44 6.47
C ALA A 137 -0.58 8.50 7.15
N LEU A 138 -0.50 8.53 8.48
CA LEU A 138 0.37 7.64 9.24
C LEU A 138 -0.02 6.17 9.07
N ALA A 139 -1.32 5.85 9.02
CA ALA A 139 -1.80 4.49 8.78
C ALA A 139 -1.42 3.97 7.39
N ALA A 140 -1.53 4.81 6.36
CA ALA A 140 -1.15 4.47 5.00
C ALA A 140 0.36 4.22 4.88
N TYR A 141 1.19 5.10 5.44
CA TYR A 141 2.65 4.90 5.46
C TYR A 141 3.08 3.70 6.30
N ASP A 142 2.41 3.44 7.42
CA ASP A 142 2.66 2.25 8.24
C ASP A 142 2.34 0.97 7.47
N SER A 143 1.24 0.98 6.70
CA SER A 143 0.86 -0.13 5.82
C SER A 143 1.89 -0.38 4.73
N VAL A 144 2.46 0.69 4.13
CA VAL A 144 3.59 0.55 3.20
C VAL A 144 4.77 -0.16 3.86
N LEU A 145 5.10 0.20 5.11
CA LEU A 145 6.24 -0.39 5.84
C LEU A 145 5.99 -1.83 6.31
N LEU A 146 4.75 -2.31 6.32
CA LEU A 146 4.43 -3.73 6.52
C LEU A 146 4.73 -4.56 5.26
N ILE A 147 4.57 -3.97 4.08
CA ILE A 147 4.82 -4.63 2.78
C ILE A 147 6.30 -4.51 2.40
N ASP A 148 6.85 -3.30 2.49
CA ASP A 148 8.25 -2.98 2.24
C ASP A 148 8.82 -2.18 3.42
N ALA A 149 9.43 -2.92 4.36
CA ALA A 149 10.03 -2.36 5.56
C ALA A 149 11.14 -1.34 5.28
N ASN A 150 11.71 -1.30 4.08
CA ASN A 150 12.80 -0.41 3.68
C ASN A 150 12.35 0.70 2.73
N ASN A 151 11.04 0.89 2.55
CA ASN A 151 10.52 1.96 1.70
C ASN A 151 10.94 3.34 2.22
N VAL A 152 11.86 3.99 1.52
CA VAL A 152 12.49 5.24 1.95
C VAL A 152 11.47 6.37 2.05
N THR A 153 10.50 6.44 1.13
CA THR A 153 9.46 7.47 1.13
C THR A 153 8.60 7.34 2.38
N ALA A 154 8.05 6.15 2.64
CA ALA A 154 7.24 5.92 3.83
C ALA A 154 8.03 6.14 5.12
N LEU A 155 9.28 5.67 5.22
CA LEU A 155 10.16 5.94 6.37
C LEU A 155 10.37 7.45 6.60
N THR A 156 10.62 8.20 5.52
CA THR A 156 10.88 9.64 5.58
C THR A 156 9.64 10.41 6.02
N GLN A 157 8.51 10.21 5.34
CA GLN A 157 7.26 10.93 5.62
C GLN A 157 6.70 10.59 6.99
N SER A 158 6.52 9.30 7.29
CA SER A 158 6.00 8.89 8.59
C SER A 158 6.97 9.22 9.73
N GLY A 159 8.28 9.15 9.48
CA GLY A 159 9.30 9.55 10.45
C GLY A 159 9.16 11.01 10.87
N TRP A 160 9.00 11.90 9.89
CA TRP A 160 8.70 13.31 10.11
C TRP A 160 7.40 13.51 10.90
N PHE A 161 6.30 12.87 10.50
CA PHE A 161 5.01 13.08 11.16
C PHE A 161 4.96 12.50 12.59
N TYR A 162 5.49 11.30 12.81
CA TYR A 162 5.62 10.73 14.16
C TYR A 162 6.47 11.64 15.06
N PHE A 163 7.57 12.19 14.55
CA PHE A 163 8.40 13.12 15.30
C PHE A 163 7.64 14.40 15.66
N ASN A 164 6.92 15.02 14.72
CA ASN A 164 6.18 16.26 14.96
C ASN A 164 5.03 16.06 15.95
N VAL A 165 4.21 15.04 15.73
CA VAL A 165 3.10 14.71 16.64
C VAL A 165 3.65 14.34 18.03
N GLY A 166 4.71 13.55 18.08
CA GLY A 166 5.39 13.19 19.32
C GLY A 166 5.92 14.41 20.07
N SER A 167 6.58 15.33 19.38
CA SER A 167 7.14 16.54 19.99
C SER A 167 6.05 17.48 20.48
N SER A 168 5.01 17.71 19.67
CA SER A 168 3.87 18.56 20.01
C SER A 168 3.07 18.03 21.21
N LYS A 169 2.83 16.72 21.26
CA LYS A 169 2.08 16.07 22.34
C LYS A 169 2.96 15.58 23.49
N GLN A 170 4.26 15.89 23.49
CA GLN A 170 5.24 15.38 24.46
C GLN A 170 5.24 13.84 24.61
N ASN A 171 4.92 13.12 23.53
CA ASN A 171 4.90 11.67 23.48
C ASN A 171 6.26 11.13 23.02
N LEU A 172 7.08 10.71 23.99
CA LEU A 172 8.42 10.20 23.75
C LEU A 172 8.47 8.97 22.85
N ALA A 173 7.46 8.08 22.92
CA ALA A 173 7.43 6.89 22.06
C ALA A 173 7.29 7.28 20.58
N TYR A 174 6.51 8.33 20.28
CA TYR A 174 6.33 8.82 18.92
C TYR A 174 7.58 9.57 18.43
N VAL A 175 8.23 10.34 19.31
CA VAL A 175 9.54 10.96 19.01
C VAL A 175 10.59 9.90 18.66
N GLN A 176 10.70 8.85 19.48
CA GLN A 176 11.64 7.73 19.24
C GLN A 176 11.32 6.99 17.93
N ARG A 177 10.04 6.68 17.68
CA ARG A 177 9.62 6.06 16.43
C ARG A 177 9.96 6.92 15.21
N GLY A 178 9.68 8.22 15.29
CA GLY A 178 9.95 9.17 14.21
C GLY A 178 11.45 9.29 13.90
N THR A 179 12.26 9.54 14.93
CA THR A 179 13.72 9.64 14.82
C THR A 179 14.37 8.36 14.30
N GLU A 180 13.91 7.18 14.73
CA GLU A 180 14.43 5.90 14.21
C GLU A 180 14.13 5.73 12.72
N ARG A 181 12.92 6.06 12.28
CA ARG A 181 12.56 5.96 10.85
C ARG A 181 13.37 6.92 10.00
N LEU A 182 13.57 8.16 10.46
CA LEU A 182 14.42 9.14 9.78
C LEU A 182 15.87 8.69 9.69
N ARG A 183 16.42 8.11 10.77
CA ARG A 183 17.76 7.51 10.78
C ARG A 183 17.88 6.38 9.76
N ARG A 184 16.89 5.48 9.71
CA ARG A 184 16.84 4.39 8.72
C ARG A 184 16.73 4.92 7.29
N ALA A 185 15.91 5.94 7.04
CA ALA A 185 15.77 6.57 5.72
C ALA A 185 17.11 7.13 5.20
N VAL A 186 17.84 7.88 6.04
CA VAL A 186 19.18 8.40 5.68
C VAL A 186 20.19 7.27 5.44
N THR A 187 20.10 6.18 6.21
CA THR A 187 20.97 5.01 6.04
C THR A 187 20.71 4.30 4.71
N LEU A 188 19.44 4.12 4.34
CA LEU A 188 19.03 3.44 3.11
C LEU A 188 19.21 4.31 1.86
N ALA A 189 19.03 5.62 1.99
CA ALA A 189 19.14 6.59 0.91
C ALA A 189 20.00 7.80 1.30
N PRO A 190 21.34 7.65 1.35
CA PRO A 190 22.28 8.71 1.74
C PRO A 190 22.38 9.88 0.72
N ASN A 191 21.65 9.79 -0.38
CA ASN A 191 21.52 10.82 -1.41
C ASN A 191 20.12 11.44 -1.44
N SER A 192 19.25 11.15 -0.47
CA SER A 192 17.91 11.73 -0.37
C SER A 192 17.94 13.05 0.40
N PRO A 193 17.71 14.21 -0.24
CA PRO A 193 17.74 15.48 0.47
C PRO A 193 16.61 15.58 1.52
N SER A 194 15.42 15.07 1.24
CA SER A 194 14.30 15.10 2.18
C SER A 194 14.59 14.30 3.46
N ALA A 195 15.24 13.14 3.34
CA ALA A 195 15.62 12.34 4.50
C ALA A 195 16.63 13.09 5.38
N HIS A 196 17.65 13.71 4.78
CA HIS A 196 18.62 14.52 5.51
C HIS A 196 17.99 15.77 6.15
N LEU A 197 17.09 16.45 5.44
CA LEU A 197 16.36 17.61 5.96
C LEU A 197 15.58 17.24 7.22
N TYR A 198 14.68 16.26 7.13
CA TYR A 198 13.82 15.90 8.26
C TYR A 198 14.60 15.29 9.42
N TYR A 199 15.64 14.50 9.14
CA TYR A 199 16.49 13.98 10.22
C TYR A 199 17.30 15.08 10.90
N GLY A 200 17.79 16.07 10.12
CA GLY A 200 18.46 17.25 10.64
C GLY A 200 17.57 18.08 11.56
N ILE A 201 16.32 18.32 11.16
CA ILE A 201 15.33 19.04 12.00
C ILE A 201 15.07 18.27 13.29
N ALA A 202 14.79 16.96 13.21
CA ALA A 202 14.52 16.14 14.38
C ALA A 202 15.72 16.10 15.35
N ALA A 203 16.94 16.03 14.81
CA ALA A 203 18.17 16.11 15.59
C ALA A 203 18.34 17.48 16.26
N LEU A 204 18.07 18.58 15.56
CA LEU A 204 18.21 19.94 16.10
C LEU A 204 17.23 20.21 17.24
N SER A 205 16.03 19.64 17.15
CA SER A 205 15.00 19.70 18.18
C SER A 205 15.26 18.75 19.36
N THR A 206 16.28 17.90 19.30
CA THR A 206 16.64 16.97 20.39
C THR A 206 17.85 17.50 21.17
N PRO A 207 17.76 17.70 22.50
CA PRO A 207 18.88 18.18 23.29
C PRO A 207 20.14 17.33 23.13
N GLY A 208 21.29 17.98 22.91
CA GLY A 208 22.59 17.32 22.76
C GLY A 208 22.91 16.82 21.33
N ASN A 209 21.98 16.92 20.38
CA ASN A 209 22.15 16.40 19.01
C ASN A 209 22.52 17.47 17.97
N GLU A 210 22.96 18.66 18.38
CA GLU A 210 23.28 19.76 17.46
C GLU A 210 24.35 19.39 16.42
N GLN A 211 25.43 18.69 16.82
CA GLN A 211 26.45 18.23 15.88
C GLN A 211 25.90 17.24 14.85
N LEU A 212 24.96 16.40 15.26
CA LEU A 212 24.28 15.49 14.34
C LEU A 212 23.44 16.28 13.34
N ALA A 213 22.67 17.27 13.81
CA ALA A 213 21.88 18.15 12.95
C ALA A 213 22.75 18.85 11.91
N ARG A 214 23.87 19.46 12.34
CA ARG A 214 24.83 20.12 11.44
C ARG A 214 25.30 19.19 10.33
N ARG A 215 25.70 17.96 10.64
CA ARG A 215 26.11 16.97 9.62
C ARG A 215 25.00 16.64 8.63
N GLN A 216 23.75 16.52 9.09
CA GLN A 216 22.62 16.25 8.20
C GLN A 216 22.35 17.45 7.26
N PHE A 217 22.40 18.67 7.78
CA PHE A 217 22.20 19.88 6.98
C PHE A 217 23.35 20.15 6.00
N GLU A 218 24.60 19.88 6.38
CA GLU A 218 25.74 19.93 5.46
C GLU A 218 25.56 18.94 4.30
N ARG A 219 25.13 17.71 4.61
CA ARG A 219 24.84 16.71 3.57
C ARG A 219 23.65 17.14 2.69
N PHE A 220 22.60 17.71 3.28
CA PHE A 220 21.46 18.26 2.56
C PHE A 220 21.89 19.33 1.55
N ILE A 221 22.70 20.31 1.96
CA ILE A 221 23.24 21.37 1.07
C ILE A 221 24.05 20.74 -0.07
N ALA A 222 24.95 19.80 0.25
CA ALA A 222 25.82 19.15 -0.74
C ALA A 222 25.05 18.35 -1.81
N LEU A 223 23.80 17.95 -1.54
CA LEU A 223 22.95 17.22 -2.47
C LEU A 223 22.19 18.14 -3.46
N ASN A 224 22.39 19.46 -3.41
CA ASN A 224 21.74 20.44 -4.27
C ASN A 224 20.19 20.26 -4.30
N PRO A 225 19.51 20.47 -3.16
CA PRO A 225 18.09 20.19 -3.03
C PRO A 225 17.25 21.12 -3.92
N PRO A 226 16.05 20.69 -4.34
CA PRO A 226 15.15 21.53 -5.10
C PRO A 226 14.76 22.79 -4.29
N PRO A 227 14.41 23.91 -4.95
CA PRO A 227 14.16 25.20 -4.30
C PRO A 227 13.15 25.14 -3.14
N ALA A 228 12.10 24.33 -3.28
CA ALA A 228 11.08 24.17 -2.23
C ALA A 228 11.65 23.54 -0.94
N LEU A 229 12.47 22.49 -1.07
CA LEU A 229 13.13 21.87 0.09
C LEU A 229 14.17 22.80 0.70
N ARG A 230 14.90 23.53 -0.13
CA ARG A 230 15.84 24.56 0.31
C ARG A 230 15.14 25.64 1.16
N ALA A 231 14.04 26.19 0.65
CA ALA A 231 13.25 27.18 1.38
C ALA A 231 12.74 26.64 2.74
N ALA A 232 12.36 25.36 2.80
CA ALA A 232 11.97 24.72 4.06
C ALA A 232 13.15 24.56 5.04
N ALA A 233 14.39 24.49 4.56
CA ALA A 233 15.59 24.33 5.38
C ALA A 233 16.16 25.67 5.88
N ASP A 234 15.92 26.77 5.16
CA ASP A 234 16.50 28.09 5.43
C ASP A 234 16.48 28.57 6.91
N PRO A 235 15.37 28.42 7.69
CA PRO A 235 15.40 28.84 9.10
C PRO A 235 16.42 28.05 9.93
N TYR A 236 16.57 26.74 9.65
CA TYR A 236 17.49 25.87 10.36
C TYR A 236 18.94 26.08 9.95
N LEU A 237 19.18 26.35 8.66
CA LEU A 237 20.51 26.68 8.15
C LEU A 237 21.01 28.00 8.73
N THR A 238 20.14 29.00 8.80
CA THR A 238 20.44 30.29 9.44
C THR A 238 20.78 30.09 10.91
N GLN A 239 19.98 29.31 11.64
CA GLN A 239 20.23 28.99 13.05
C GLN A 239 21.61 28.34 13.27
N LEU A 240 22.05 27.49 12.33
CA LEU A 240 23.33 26.77 12.40
C LEU A 240 24.51 27.54 11.78
N ASN A 241 24.28 28.73 11.23
CA ASN A 241 25.25 29.49 10.43
C ASN A 241 25.84 28.64 9.28
N LEU A 242 24.97 27.90 8.58
CA LEU A 242 25.31 27.12 7.38
C LEU A 242 24.82 27.88 6.15
N HIS A 243 25.66 27.96 5.13
CA HIS A 243 25.39 28.69 3.89
C HIS A 243 25.68 27.81 2.67
N TYR A 244 25.01 28.15 1.57
CA TYR A 244 25.14 27.49 0.26
C TYR A 244 26.33 28.02 -0.52
#